data_AF-V4XJ53-F1
#
_entry.id   AF-V4XJ53-F1
#
_cell.length_a   1.000
_cell.length_b   1.000
_cell.length_c   1.000
_cell.angle_alpha   90.00
_cell.angle_beta   90.00
_cell.angle_gamma   90.00
#
_symmetry.space_group_name_H-M   'P 1'
#
loop_
_entity.id
_entity.type
_entity.pdbx_description
1 polymer ?
#
loop_
_entity_poly.entity_id
_entity_poly.type
_entity_poly.pdbx_seq_one_letter_code
_entity_poly.pdbx_strand_id
1 'polypeptide(L)'
;MDIHSYEKIWLVLAVLLIAGFVSTVTYGATAVGVQMIDDDGGTINANALDEDPRFSNPRVEQVGENHYAAYVVAQQFIFRPDPITVPANSTVTFYVTSPDVIHGFEVVGTNANTMVVPGQVSKLTVNVDEPAEYGILCNEYCGSGHHTMEGKLIVKPESEYAQGGSTDRLRHSNPVRRASGTGSPTRRLSSGQLS
;
A
#
# COMPACT_ATOMS: atom_id res chain seq x y z
N MET A 1 -23.61 -47.81 33.04
CA MET A 1 -22.90 -47.40 31.81
C MET A 1 -22.29 -46.03 32.12
N ASP A 2 -21.06 -46.02 32.62
CA ASP A 2 -20.40 -44.85 33.21
C ASP A 2 -19.81 -43.92 32.14
N ILE A 3 -20.68 -43.34 31.32
CA ILE A 3 -20.34 -42.36 30.28
C ILE A 3 -19.70 -41.10 30.88
N HIS A 4 -20.06 -40.78 32.12
CA HIS A 4 -19.63 -39.55 32.82
C HIS A 4 -18.11 -39.44 33.04
N SER A 5 -17.38 -40.55 33.19
CA SER A 5 -15.92 -40.49 33.38
C SER A 5 -15.17 -40.22 32.07
N TYR A 6 -15.63 -40.83 30.97
CA TYR A 6 -15.05 -40.59 29.64
C TYR A 6 -15.34 -39.18 29.14
N GLU A 7 -16.54 -38.65 29.40
CA GLU A 7 -16.91 -37.28 29.07
C GLU A 7 -15.99 -36.25 29.77
N LYS A 8 -15.72 -36.44 31.07
CA LYS A 8 -14.79 -35.58 31.81
C LYS A 8 -13.37 -35.62 31.26
N ILE A 9 -12.86 -36.81 30.91
CA ILE A 9 -11.53 -36.96 30.33
C ILE A 9 -11.46 -36.24 28.98
N TRP A 10 -12.47 -36.42 28.12
CA TRP A 10 -12.55 -35.74 26.83
C TRP A 10 -12.57 -34.21 26.98
N LEU A 11 -13.39 -33.69 27.90
CA LEU A 11 -13.45 -32.25 28.18
C LEU A 11 -12.11 -31.71 28.69
N VAL A 12 -11.43 -32.42 29.59
CA VAL A 12 -10.11 -32.02 30.08
C VAL A 12 -9.09 -32.01 28.93
N LEU A 13 -9.06 -33.04 28.09
CA LEU A 13 -8.15 -33.11 26.94
C LEU A 13 -8.44 -32.00 25.91
N ALA A 14 -9.71 -31.71 25.63
CA ALA A 14 -10.10 -30.63 24.73
C ALA A 14 -9.69 -29.25 25.27
N VAL A 15 -9.89 -29.00 26.57
CA VAL A 15 -9.46 -27.76 27.21
C VAL A 15 -7.94 -27.63 27.21
N LEU A 16 -7.20 -28.73 27.47
CA LEU A 16 -5.74 -28.72 27.40
C LEU A 16 -5.24 -28.45 25.98
N LEU A 17 -5.88 -29.02 24.95
CA LEU A 17 -5.54 -28.74 23.55
C LEU A 17 -5.78 -27.26 23.20
N ILE A 18 -6.94 -26.71 23.60
CA ILE A 18 -7.26 -25.29 23.39
C ILE A 18 -6.23 -24.40 24.09
N ALA A 19 -5.91 -24.70 25.36
CA ALA A 19 -4.90 -23.96 26.11
C ALA A 19 -3.52 -24.03 25.44
N GLY A 20 -3.16 -25.19 24.86
CA GLY A 20 -1.97 -25.37 24.06
C GLY A 20 -1.95 -24.44 22.85
N PHE A 21 -3.02 -24.41 22.05
CA PHE A 21 -3.11 -23.51 20.89
C PHE A 21 -3.07 -22.04 21.28
N VAL A 22 -3.81 -21.63 22.32
CA VAL A 22 -3.76 -20.25 22.84
C VAL A 22 -2.34 -19.90 23.24
N SER A 23 -1.63 -20.78 23.95
CA SER A 23 -0.25 -20.54 24.37
C SER A 23 0.69 -20.37 23.17
N THR A 24 0.56 -21.20 22.14
CA THR A 24 1.35 -21.09 20.91
C THR A 24 1.06 -19.78 20.17
N VAL A 25 -0.21 -19.37 20.04
CA VAL A 25 -0.60 -18.11 19.40
C VAL A 25 -0.07 -16.91 20.19
N THR A 26 -0.21 -16.90 21.51
CA THR A 26 0.34 -15.85 22.37
C THR A 26 1.86 -15.75 22.23
N TYR A 27 2.56 -16.88 22.15
CA TYR A 27 4.00 -16.90 21.91
C TYR A 27 4.34 -16.30 20.54
N GLY A 28 3.64 -16.67 19.47
CA GLY A 28 3.83 -16.08 18.14
C GLY A 28 3.63 -14.56 18.11
N ALA A 29 2.56 -14.07 18.75
CA ALA A 29 2.23 -12.65 18.79
C ALA A 29 3.22 -11.81 19.61
N THR A 30 3.79 -12.36 20.69
CA THR A 30 4.62 -11.58 21.64
C THR A 30 6.12 -11.80 21.49
N ALA A 31 6.56 -12.98 21.07
CA ALA A 31 7.97 -13.35 21.02
C ALA A 31 8.56 -13.41 19.60
N VAL A 32 7.74 -13.76 18.60
CA VAL A 32 8.20 -13.95 17.21
C VAL A 32 7.99 -12.67 16.36
N GLY A 33 7.32 -11.65 16.90
CA GLY A 33 7.13 -10.38 16.20
C GLY A 33 6.12 -10.44 15.06
N VAL A 34 5.17 -11.39 15.11
CA VAL A 34 3.99 -11.38 14.24
C VAL A 34 3.13 -10.18 14.66
N GLN A 35 3.37 -9.04 14.03
CA GLN A 35 2.63 -7.81 14.29
C GLN A 35 1.23 -7.92 13.70
N MET A 36 0.23 -7.69 14.53
CA MET A 36 -1.14 -7.46 14.07
C MET A 36 -1.27 -5.98 13.71
N ILE A 37 -2.21 -5.68 12.80
CA ILE A 37 -2.53 -4.29 12.49
C ILE A 37 -3.17 -3.63 13.72
N ASP A 38 -2.59 -2.51 14.13
CA ASP A 38 -3.03 -1.67 15.23
C ASP A 38 -3.72 -0.39 14.71
N ASP A 39 -4.13 0.47 15.63
CA ASP A 39 -4.80 1.74 15.35
C ASP A 39 -3.82 2.91 15.10
N ASP A 40 -2.51 2.65 15.09
CA ASP A 40 -1.46 3.68 14.90
C ASP A 40 -1.56 4.41 13.55
N GLY A 41 -2.16 3.79 12.54
CA GLY A 41 -2.34 4.42 11.23
C GLY A 41 -3.26 5.65 11.27
N GLY A 42 -4.19 5.66 12.23
CA GLY A 42 -5.15 6.74 12.46
C GLY A 42 -6.27 6.81 11.42
N THR A 43 -7.14 7.80 11.63
CA THR A 43 -8.29 8.07 10.76
C THR A 43 -7.94 9.08 9.67
N ILE A 44 -8.69 9.03 8.57
CA ILE A 44 -8.56 9.94 7.42
C ILE A 44 -9.94 10.25 6.85
N ASN A 45 -10.09 11.37 6.14
CA ASN A 45 -11.32 11.64 5.38
C ASN A 45 -11.27 10.92 4.03
N ALA A 46 -12.05 9.84 3.88
CA ALA A 46 -12.12 9.05 2.64
C ALA A 46 -12.55 9.85 1.40
N ASN A 47 -13.29 10.95 1.60
CA ASN A 47 -13.79 11.76 0.49
C ASN A 47 -12.82 12.87 0.04
N ALA A 48 -11.71 13.06 0.77
CA ALA A 48 -10.75 14.15 0.57
C ALA A 48 -9.30 13.66 0.72
N LEU A 49 -8.97 12.49 0.14
CA LEU A 49 -7.60 11.96 0.17
C LEU A 49 -6.59 12.88 -0.52
N ASP A 50 -7.05 13.67 -1.49
CA ASP A 50 -6.25 14.66 -2.21
C ASP A 50 -5.80 15.84 -1.32
N GLU A 51 -6.48 16.05 -0.20
CA GLU A 51 -6.07 17.03 0.82
C GLU A 51 -5.08 16.44 1.84
N ASP A 52 -5.00 15.11 1.99
CA ASP A 52 -4.07 14.47 2.91
C ASP A 52 -2.65 14.44 2.29
N PRO A 53 -1.63 15.00 2.97
CA PRO A 53 -0.26 15.06 2.43
C PRO A 53 0.40 13.68 2.25
N ARG A 54 -0.11 12.64 2.92
CA ARG A 54 0.38 11.26 2.81
C ARG A 54 -0.15 10.59 1.54
N PHE A 55 -1.41 10.83 1.18
CA PHE A 55 -2.12 10.07 0.14
C PHE A 55 -2.46 10.87 -1.13
N SER A 56 -2.34 12.19 -1.10
CA SER A 56 -2.49 13.05 -2.29
C SER A 56 -1.53 12.69 -3.43
N ASN A 57 -0.34 12.17 -3.09
CA ASN A 57 0.62 11.63 -4.04
C ASN A 57 1.16 10.27 -3.55
N PRO A 58 0.47 9.15 -3.87
CA PRO A 58 0.87 7.80 -3.48
C PRO A 58 2.26 7.47 -4.02
N ARG A 59 3.17 7.06 -3.12
CA ARG A 59 4.60 6.91 -3.42
C ARG A 59 5.29 5.99 -2.43
N VAL A 60 6.52 5.61 -2.78
CA VAL A 60 7.47 5.02 -1.84
C VAL A 60 8.47 6.10 -1.42
N GLU A 61 8.72 6.23 -0.12
CA GLU A 61 9.63 7.20 0.47
C GLU A 61 10.60 6.51 1.42
N GLN A 62 11.87 6.89 1.39
CA GLN A 62 12.86 6.38 2.34
C GLN A 62 12.76 7.17 3.65
N VAL A 63 12.44 6.49 4.75
CA VAL A 63 12.25 7.09 6.09
C VAL A 63 13.38 6.74 7.06
N GLY A 64 14.23 5.77 6.71
CA GLY A 64 15.43 5.39 7.44
C GLY A 64 16.46 4.73 6.52
N GLU A 65 17.61 4.32 7.06
CA GLU A 65 18.74 3.77 6.28
C GLU A 65 18.29 2.62 5.36
N ASN A 66 17.60 1.63 5.93
CA ASN A 66 16.97 0.52 5.19
C ASN A 66 15.47 0.43 5.45
N HIS A 67 14.81 1.58 5.69
CA HIS A 67 13.38 1.62 6.00
C HIS A 67 12.65 2.51 5.00
N TYR A 68 11.63 1.94 4.35
CA TYR A 68 10.81 2.60 3.34
C TYR A 68 9.34 2.64 3.79
N ALA A 69 8.69 3.79 3.64
CA ALA A 69 7.26 3.96 3.80
C ALA A 69 6.60 3.96 2.41
N ALA A 70 5.64 3.07 2.19
CA ALA A 70 4.85 3.00 0.97
C ALA A 70 3.43 3.49 1.25
N TYR A 71 3.09 4.68 0.73
CA TYR A 71 1.74 5.23 0.82
C TYR A 71 0.93 4.75 -0.39
N VAL A 72 -0.03 3.87 -0.12
CA VAL A 72 -0.80 3.14 -1.13
C VAL A 72 -2.27 3.53 -1.05
N VAL A 73 -2.87 3.76 -2.21
CA VAL A 73 -4.31 3.96 -2.35
C VAL A 73 -4.90 2.78 -3.10
N ALA A 74 -5.81 2.06 -2.44
CA ALA A 74 -6.61 1.00 -3.04
C ALA A 74 -7.96 1.59 -3.48
N GLN A 75 -8.26 1.50 -4.76
CA GLN A 75 -9.50 2.01 -5.36
C GLN A 75 -10.01 1.02 -6.39
N GLN A 76 -11.29 1.03 -6.72
CA GLN A 76 -11.83 0.19 -7.79
C GLN A 76 -11.14 0.53 -9.12
N PHE A 77 -10.40 -0.38 -9.78
CA PHE A 77 -9.95 -1.72 -9.39
C PHE A 77 -8.42 -1.82 -9.50
N ILE A 78 -7.70 -0.86 -8.92
CA ILE A 78 -6.25 -0.70 -9.01
C ILE A 78 -5.64 -0.32 -7.66
N PHE A 79 -4.36 -0.64 -7.50
CA PHE A 79 -3.51 -0.09 -6.45
C PHE A 79 -2.67 1.06 -7.01
N ARG A 80 -2.39 2.07 -6.18
CA ARG A 80 -1.48 3.18 -6.54
C ARG A 80 -0.47 3.40 -5.42
N PRO A 81 0.83 3.52 -5.69
CA PRO A 81 1.45 3.32 -7.00
C PRO A 81 1.43 1.84 -7.42
N ASP A 82 1.49 1.59 -8.73
CA ASP A 82 1.68 0.24 -9.29
C ASP A 82 2.65 0.33 -10.48
N PRO A 83 3.80 -0.37 -10.44
CA PRO A 83 4.29 -1.20 -9.34
C PRO A 83 4.78 -0.37 -8.14
N ILE A 84 4.65 -0.93 -6.94
CA ILE A 84 5.39 -0.47 -5.75
C ILE A 84 6.81 -1.01 -5.87
N THR A 85 7.83 -0.14 -5.86
CA THR A 85 9.23 -0.58 -6.00
C THR A 85 10.03 -0.21 -4.76
N VAL A 86 10.81 -1.16 -4.23
CA VAL A 86 11.65 -1.01 -3.03
C VAL A 86 12.99 -1.74 -3.23
N PRO A 87 14.06 -1.39 -2.50
CA PRO A 87 15.30 -2.16 -2.55
C PRO A 87 15.22 -3.42 -1.67
N ALA A 88 16.00 -4.44 -2.03
CA ALA A 88 16.25 -5.62 -1.22
C ALA A 88 17.02 -5.26 0.07
N ASN A 89 16.97 -6.14 1.06
CA ASN A 89 17.48 -5.93 2.43
C ASN A 89 16.85 -4.71 3.11
N SER A 90 15.55 -4.49 2.92
CA SER A 90 14.84 -3.35 3.51
C SER A 90 13.58 -3.76 4.27
N THR A 91 13.25 -2.94 5.27
CA THR A 91 11.96 -2.97 5.96
C THR A 91 11.02 -2.00 5.26
N VAL A 92 9.84 -2.49 4.88
CA VAL A 92 8.82 -1.70 4.17
C VAL A 92 7.58 -1.61 5.04
N THR A 93 7.21 -0.39 5.42
CA THR A 93 5.93 -0.11 6.08
C THR A 93 4.95 0.42 5.05
N PHE A 94 3.91 -0.35 4.78
CA PHE A 94 2.78 0.08 3.96
C PHE A 94 1.80 0.86 4.80
N TYR A 95 1.38 2.01 4.29
CA TYR A 95 0.23 2.77 4.74
C TYR A 95 -0.79 2.69 3.62
N VAL A 96 -1.88 1.96 3.83
CA VAL A 96 -2.87 1.69 2.78
C VAL A 96 -4.21 2.27 3.21
N THR A 97 -4.88 2.98 2.30
CA THR A 97 -6.23 3.49 2.53
C THR A 97 -7.06 3.39 1.24
N SER A 98 -8.36 3.68 1.35
CA SER A 98 -9.28 3.66 0.22
C SER A 98 -10.18 4.90 0.21
N PRO A 99 -10.46 5.48 -0.98
CA PRO A 99 -11.40 6.58 -1.14
C PRO A 99 -12.84 6.10 -1.40
N ASP A 100 -13.08 4.80 -1.63
CA ASP A 100 -14.35 4.29 -2.16
C ASP A 100 -14.99 3.22 -1.27
N VAL A 101 -14.59 1.96 -1.41
CA VAL A 101 -15.17 0.80 -0.74
C VAL A 101 -14.10 0.03 0.02
N ILE A 102 -14.51 -0.99 0.76
CA ILE A 102 -13.55 -1.90 1.39
C ILE A 102 -12.80 -2.68 0.31
N HIS A 103 -11.49 -2.76 0.45
CA HIS A 103 -10.61 -3.61 -0.37
C HIS A 103 -9.78 -4.54 0.51
N GLY A 104 -9.24 -5.57 -0.11
CA GLY A 104 -8.16 -6.37 0.45
C GLY A 104 -6.82 -5.81 0.00
N PHE A 105 -5.81 -5.91 0.84
CA PHE A 105 -4.42 -5.69 0.48
C PHE A 105 -3.59 -6.86 0.99
N GLU A 106 -3.26 -7.76 0.07
CA GLU A 106 -2.43 -8.94 0.34
C GLU A 106 -1.19 -8.91 -0.54
N VAL A 107 0.00 -8.97 0.06
CA VAL A 107 1.26 -9.21 -0.65
C VAL A 107 1.53 -10.71 -0.63
N VAL A 108 1.32 -11.36 -1.77
CA VAL A 108 1.35 -12.83 -1.92
C VAL A 108 2.70 -13.40 -1.47
N GLY A 109 2.68 -14.43 -0.63
CA GLY A 109 3.89 -15.08 -0.13
C GLY A 109 4.50 -14.41 1.11
N THR A 110 3.84 -13.39 1.66
CA THR A 110 4.21 -12.74 2.93
C THR A 110 3.05 -12.80 3.93
N ASN A 111 3.26 -12.32 5.15
CA ASN A 111 2.19 -12.14 6.14
C ASN A 111 1.48 -10.78 6.02
N ALA A 112 1.82 -9.96 5.01
CA ALA A 112 1.11 -8.71 4.75
C ALA A 112 -0.26 -9.02 4.12
N ASN A 113 -1.27 -9.08 4.98
CA ASN A 113 -2.65 -9.29 4.59
C ASN A 113 -3.57 -8.47 5.47
N THR A 114 -4.32 -7.53 4.89
CA THR A 114 -5.26 -6.68 5.61
C THR A 114 -6.46 -6.27 4.81
N MET A 115 -7.53 -5.96 5.53
CA MET A 115 -8.61 -5.15 5.03
C MET A 115 -8.20 -3.67 4.97
N VAL A 116 -8.62 -2.98 3.92
CA VAL A 116 -8.45 -1.54 3.70
C VAL A 116 -9.83 -0.91 3.79
N VAL A 117 -10.10 -0.24 4.91
CA VAL A 117 -11.40 0.34 5.20
C VAL A 117 -11.38 1.84 4.90
N PRO A 118 -12.33 2.37 4.09
CA PRO A 118 -12.43 3.79 3.85
C PRO A 118 -12.52 4.58 5.16
N GLY A 119 -11.68 5.61 5.28
CA GLY A 119 -11.61 6.48 6.46
C GLY A 119 -10.64 6.01 7.55
N GLN A 120 -9.96 4.89 7.33
CA GLN A 120 -8.86 4.39 8.16
C GLN A 120 -7.59 4.25 7.31
N VAL A 121 -6.44 4.28 7.97
CA VAL A 121 -5.15 3.94 7.36
C VAL A 121 -4.67 2.63 7.94
N SER A 122 -4.62 1.59 7.11
CA SER A 122 -4.05 0.29 7.49
C SER A 122 -2.53 0.39 7.41
N LYS A 123 -1.84 0.15 8.54
CA LYS A 123 -0.39 0.20 8.67
C LYS A 123 0.16 -1.20 8.88
N LEU A 124 1.01 -1.69 7.98
CA LEU A 124 1.62 -3.01 8.09
C LEU A 124 3.08 -3.00 7.63
N THR A 125 3.92 -3.82 8.24
CA THR A 125 5.36 -3.84 7.96
C THR A 125 5.82 -5.22 7.53
N VAL A 126 6.64 -5.28 6.49
CA VAL A 126 7.31 -6.50 6.01
C VAL A 126 8.80 -6.26 5.83
N ASN A 127 9.58 -7.32 5.96
CA ASN A 127 10.99 -7.31 5.56
C ASN A 127 11.12 -7.99 4.21
N VAL A 128 11.88 -7.37 3.30
CA VAL A 128 12.16 -7.90 1.96
C VAL A 128 13.66 -8.06 1.78
N ASP A 129 14.15 -9.27 2.00
CA ASP A 129 15.59 -9.55 2.06
C ASP A 129 16.20 -9.77 0.67
N GLU A 130 15.50 -10.48 -0.21
CA GLU A 130 15.99 -10.86 -1.53
C GLU A 130 15.23 -10.16 -2.67
N PRO A 131 15.90 -9.85 -3.80
CA PRO A 131 15.21 -9.36 -4.99
C PRO A 131 14.17 -10.36 -5.50
N ALA A 132 12.93 -9.90 -5.64
CA ALA A 132 11.80 -10.70 -6.08
C ALA A 132 10.64 -9.81 -6.54
N GLU A 133 9.73 -10.38 -7.32
CA GLU A 133 8.44 -9.77 -7.64
C GLU A 133 7.34 -10.49 -6.84
N TYR A 134 6.58 -9.72 -6.08
CA TYR A 134 5.42 -10.20 -5.33
C TYR A 134 4.14 -9.65 -5.97
N GLY A 135 3.12 -10.51 -6.09
CA GLY A 135 1.78 -10.06 -6.46
C GLY A 135 1.12 -9.34 -5.30
N ILE A 136 0.35 -8.30 -5.60
CA ILE A 136 -0.57 -7.66 -4.66
C ILE A 136 -1.99 -7.99 -5.11
N LEU A 137 -2.80 -8.59 -4.25
CA LEU A 137 -4.16 -9.00 -4.58
C LEU A 137 -5.18 -8.31 -3.68
N CYS A 138 -6.31 -7.96 -4.29
CA CYS A 138 -7.52 -7.62 -3.54
C CYS A 138 -8.26 -8.91 -3.18
N ASN A 139 -8.26 -9.28 -1.90
CA ASN A 139 -8.90 -10.49 -1.38
C ASN A 139 -10.23 -10.23 -0.63
N GLU A 140 -10.73 -9.00 -0.66
CA GLU A 140 -12.04 -8.60 -0.12
C GLU A 140 -12.93 -8.10 -1.26
N TYR A 141 -14.19 -8.57 -1.32
CA TYR A 141 -15.06 -8.28 -2.46
C TYR A 141 -15.36 -6.79 -2.57
N CYS A 142 -14.83 -6.17 -3.63
CA CYS A 142 -14.92 -4.73 -3.84
C CYS A 142 -15.74 -4.33 -5.08
N GLY A 143 -16.43 -5.26 -5.77
CA GLY A 143 -17.28 -4.96 -6.92
C GLY A 143 -17.04 -5.87 -8.14
N SER A 144 -17.59 -5.50 -9.30
CA SER A 144 -17.57 -6.36 -10.50
C SER A 144 -16.18 -6.64 -11.07
N GLY A 145 -15.24 -5.70 -10.93
CA GLY A 145 -13.84 -5.86 -11.31
C GLY A 145 -12.95 -6.46 -10.23
N HIS A 146 -13.52 -6.96 -9.11
CA HIS A 146 -12.75 -7.49 -7.98
C HIS A 146 -11.72 -8.55 -8.40
N HIS A 147 -12.13 -9.50 -9.24
CA HIS A 147 -11.28 -10.59 -9.72
C HIS A 147 -10.10 -10.16 -10.60
N THR A 148 -10.10 -8.92 -11.12
CA THR A 148 -8.99 -8.37 -11.92
C THR A 148 -8.16 -7.34 -11.15
N MET A 149 -8.49 -7.09 -9.88
CA MET A 149 -7.80 -6.10 -9.06
C MET A 149 -6.51 -6.68 -8.49
N GLU A 150 -5.42 -6.44 -9.21
CA GLU A 150 -4.07 -6.84 -8.86
C GLU A 150 -3.09 -5.66 -8.96
N GLY A 151 -1.93 -5.81 -8.33
CA GLY A 151 -0.79 -4.91 -8.44
C GLY A 151 0.50 -5.67 -8.20
N LYS A 152 1.64 -4.97 -8.18
CA LYS A 152 2.95 -5.60 -7.96
C LYS A 152 3.79 -4.87 -6.92
N LEU A 153 4.50 -5.64 -6.11
CA LEU A 153 5.64 -5.20 -5.32
C LEU A 153 6.91 -5.74 -5.97
N ILE A 154 7.78 -4.85 -6.45
CA ILE A 154 9.05 -5.18 -7.08
C ILE A 154 10.17 -4.85 -6.10
N VAL A 155 10.87 -5.88 -5.63
CA VAL A 155 12.05 -5.77 -4.79
C VAL A 155 13.27 -5.84 -5.69
N LYS A 156 13.99 -4.72 -5.81
CA LYS A 156 15.17 -4.60 -6.68
C LYS A 156 16.47 -4.77 -5.90
N PRO A 157 17.56 -5.21 -6.54
CA PRO A 157 18.88 -5.05 -5.96
C PRO A 157 19.14 -3.58 -5.59
N GLU A 158 19.75 -3.33 -4.43
CA GLU A 158 19.99 -1.98 -3.91
C GLU A 158 20.71 -1.06 -4.93
N SER A 159 21.70 -1.61 -5.62
CA SER A 159 22.48 -0.90 -6.65
C SER A 159 21.64 -0.46 -7.86
N GLU A 160 20.58 -1.20 -8.21
CA GLU A 160 19.67 -0.86 -9.30
C GLU A 160 18.63 0.17 -8.84
N TYR A 161 18.11 0.01 -7.62
CA TYR A 161 17.16 0.95 -7.02
C TYR A 161 17.74 2.36 -6.93
N ALA A 162 18.99 2.48 -6.47
CA ALA A 162 19.69 3.77 -6.36
C ALA A 162 19.88 4.49 -7.71
N GLN A 163 20.08 3.73 -8.80
CA GLN A 163 20.25 4.29 -10.15
C GLN A 163 18.93 4.80 -10.73
N GLY A 164 17.82 4.09 -10.50
CA GLY A 164 16.48 4.50 -10.95
C GLY A 164 16.02 5.82 -10.33
N GLY A 165 16.28 6.01 -9.03
CA GLY A 165 15.97 7.26 -8.32
C GLY A 165 16.78 8.47 -8.80
N SER A 166 17.99 8.25 -9.31
CA SER A 166 18.83 9.31 -9.89
C SER A 166 18.29 9.81 -11.23
N THR A 167 17.78 8.90 -12.06
CA THR A 167 17.18 9.26 -13.36
C THR A 167 15.85 10.00 -13.25
N ASP A 168 15.03 9.70 -12.25
CA ASP A 168 13.77 10.42 -12.03
C ASP A 168 13.99 11.83 -11.47
N ARG A 169 15.01 12.00 -10.62
CA ARG A 169 15.45 13.32 -10.11
C ARG A 169 15.94 14.24 -11.23
N LEU A 170 16.54 13.70 -12.29
CA LEU A 170 16.95 14.44 -13.48
C LEU A 170 15.76 14.78 -14.42
N ARG A 171 14.69 13.97 -14.42
CA ARG A 171 13.45 14.27 -15.17
C ARG A 171 12.60 15.36 -14.52
N HIS A 172 12.51 15.36 -13.19
CA HIS A 172 11.76 16.36 -12.43
C HIS A 172 12.48 17.70 -12.24
N SER A 173 13.79 17.79 -12.52
CA SER A 173 14.59 19.02 -12.38
C SER A 173 14.71 19.85 -13.66
N ASN A 174 13.98 19.51 -14.74
CA ASN A 174 13.93 20.34 -15.93
C ASN A 174 12.70 21.27 -15.88
N PRO A 175 12.81 22.51 -15.35
CA PRO A 175 11.71 23.45 -15.45
C PRO A 175 11.47 23.70 -16.93
N VAL A 176 10.21 23.52 -17.35
CA VAL A 176 9.70 23.89 -18.66
C VAL A 176 10.33 25.22 -19.07
N ARG A 177 11.25 25.16 -20.05
CA ARG A 177 11.82 26.34 -20.69
C ARG A 177 10.64 27.16 -21.22
N ARG A 178 10.35 28.28 -20.54
CA ARG A 178 9.48 29.36 -21.03
C ARG A 178 9.91 29.70 -22.46
N ALA A 179 9.10 29.31 -23.44
CA ALA A 179 9.14 29.91 -24.77
C ALA A 179 8.45 31.27 -24.68
N SER A 180 9.18 32.28 -24.23
CA SER A 180 8.86 33.68 -24.48
C SER A 180 9.16 33.98 -25.95
N GLY A 181 8.11 33.99 -26.77
CA GLY A 181 8.14 34.36 -28.19
C GLY A 181 7.01 35.33 -28.49
N THR A 182 7.28 36.61 -28.25
CA THR A 182 6.47 37.78 -28.59
C THR A 182 6.31 37.94 -30.11
N GLY A 183 5.10 38.24 -30.58
CA GLY A 183 4.89 38.80 -31.93
C GLY A 183 3.53 38.49 -32.55
N SER A 184 2.47 39.19 -32.12
CA SER A 184 1.20 39.22 -32.85
C SER A 184 1.10 40.56 -33.59
N PRO A 185 1.01 40.61 -34.94
CA PRO A 185 0.88 41.86 -35.66
C PRO A 185 -0.59 42.30 -35.67
N THR A 186 -0.84 43.47 -35.06
CA THR A 186 -2.10 44.19 -35.15
C THR A 186 -2.35 44.68 -36.58
N ARG A 187 -3.35 44.10 -37.25
CA ARG A 187 -3.86 44.63 -38.53
C ARG A 187 -4.97 45.63 -38.25
N ARG A 188 -4.63 46.92 -38.29
CA ARG A 188 -5.61 48.02 -38.49
C ARG A 188 -6.23 47.85 -39.88
N LEU A 189 -7.56 47.73 -39.95
CA LEU A 189 -8.30 48.00 -41.18
C LEU A 189 -9.05 49.32 -41.00
N SER A 190 -8.61 50.29 -41.80
CA SER A 190 -9.21 51.60 -41.99
C SER A 190 -10.59 51.45 -42.63
N SER A 191 -11.54 52.20 -42.10
CA SER A 191 -12.80 52.59 -42.74
C SER A 191 -12.55 53.19 -44.14
N GLY A 192 -13.42 52.84 -45.09
CA GLY A 192 -13.46 53.37 -46.46
C GLY A 192 -14.66 52.86 -47.25
N GLN A 193 -15.83 53.49 -47.04
CA GLN A 193 -16.69 54.07 -48.07
C GLN A 193 -16.88 53.34 -49.43
N LEU A 194 -18.12 52.97 -49.77
CA LEU A 194 -18.91 53.40 -50.96
C LEU A 194 -19.85 52.31 -51.52
N SER A 195 -21.08 52.77 -51.81
CA SER A 195 -22.14 52.22 -52.68
C SER A 195 -23.03 51.10 -52.13
#